data_AF-A0A2D7A0B7-F1
#
_entry.id   AF-A0A2D7A0B7-F1
#
_cell.length_a   1.000
_cell.length_b   1.000
_cell.length_c   1.000
_cell.angle_alpha   90.00
_cell.angle_beta   90.00
_cell.angle_gamma   90.00
#
_symmetry.space_group_name_H-M   'P 1'
#
loop_
_entity.id
_entity.type
_entity.pdbx_description
1 polymer ?
#
loop_
_entity_poly.entity_id
_entity_poly.type
_entity_poly.pdbx_seq_one_letter_code
_entity_poly.pdbx_strand_id
1 'polypeptide(L)'
;MEINPKLNNNQPTNPLKQNQQIAETTSVLFNLKNGKKVTVGKAKIRKITKGLAEIAFSLGETADPEEYAESLTEEIYESMNAAQEKIQKTKKRKK
;
A
#
# COMPACT_ATOMS: atom_id res chain seq x y z
N MET A 1 14.83 -8.93 -42.15
CA MET A 1 13.40 -8.68 -41.89
C MET A 1 13.21 -8.60 -40.39
N GLU A 2 13.10 -7.39 -39.84
CA GLU A 2 12.82 -7.16 -38.42
C GLU A 2 11.30 -7.13 -38.23
N ILE A 3 10.78 -8.05 -37.43
CA ILE A 3 9.36 -8.16 -37.13
C ILE A 3 9.16 -7.49 -35.76
N ASN A 4 8.69 -6.24 -35.76
CA ASN A 4 8.22 -5.61 -34.53
C ASN A 4 6.78 -6.05 -34.24
N PRO A 5 6.49 -6.77 -33.14
CA PRO A 5 5.11 -7.08 -32.77
C PRO A 5 4.44 -5.81 -32.23
N LYS A 6 3.47 -5.27 -32.98
CA LYS A 6 2.56 -4.24 -32.48
C LYS A 6 1.66 -4.90 -31.43
N LEU A 7 1.84 -4.54 -30.16
CA LEU A 7 0.89 -4.87 -29.10
C LEU A 7 -0.45 -4.18 -29.39
N ASN A 8 -1.45 -4.97 -29.78
CA ASN A 8 -2.84 -4.57 -29.90
C ASN A 8 -3.47 -4.58 -28.49
N ASN A 9 -3.62 -3.41 -27.90
CA ASN A 9 -4.10 -3.23 -26.52
C ASN A 9 -5.61 -2.98 -26.44
N ASN A 10 -6.41 -3.75 -27.20
CA ASN A 10 -7.86 -3.75 -27.06
C ASN A 10 -8.31 -4.87 -26.12
N GLN A 11 -8.15 -4.64 -24.81
CA GLN A 11 -8.95 -5.34 -23.80
C GLN A 11 -9.95 -4.36 -23.18
N PRO A 12 -11.24 -4.75 -23.03
CA PRO A 12 -12.22 -3.92 -22.37
C PRO A 12 -11.83 -3.77 -20.89
N THR A 13 -11.47 -2.54 -20.50
CA THR A 13 -11.16 -2.21 -19.11
C THR A 13 -12.44 -2.24 -18.30
N ASN A 14 -12.60 -3.29 -17.48
CA ASN A 14 -13.70 -3.40 -16.54
C ASN A 14 -13.43 -2.42 -15.38
N PRO A 15 -14.20 -1.32 -15.20
CA PRO A 15 -13.85 -0.22 -14.30
C PRO A 15 -13.80 -0.64 -12.81
N LEU A 16 -14.50 -1.72 -12.43
CA LEU A 16 -14.43 -2.29 -11.08
C LEU A 16 -13.04 -2.85 -10.72
N LYS A 17 -12.33 -3.48 -11.68
CA LYS A 17 -10.97 -3.98 -11.43
C LYS A 17 -9.96 -2.85 -11.36
N GLN A 18 -10.19 -1.78 -12.11
CA GLN A 18 -9.30 -0.62 -12.15
C GLN A 18 -9.28 0.13 -10.80
N ASN A 19 -10.43 0.28 -10.13
CA ASN A 19 -10.51 0.91 -8.81
C ASN A 19 -9.83 0.09 -7.69
N GLN A 20 -9.94 -1.24 -7.71
CA GLN A 20 -9.18 -2.10 -6.78
C GLN A 20 -7.68 -2.01 -7.04
N GLN A 21 -7.26 -1.97 -8.31
CA GLN A 21 -5.85 -1.83 -8.69
C GLN A 21 -5.27 -0.50 -8.20
N ILE A 22 -5.99 0.61 -8.35
CA ILE A 22 -5.53 1.94 -7.92
C ILE A 22 -5.35 2.00 -6.39
N ALA A 23 -6.28 1.42 -5.62
CA ALA A 23 -6.16 1.36 -4.16
C ALA A 23 -4.91 0.58 -3.71
N GLU A 24 -4.56 -0.51 -4.42
CA GLU A 24 -3.36 -1.30 -4.15
C GLU A 24 -2.05 -0.65 -4.61
N THR A 25 -2.12 0.33 -5.52
CA THR A 25 -0.92 1.01 -6.08
C THR A 25 -0.47 2.21 -5.24
N THR A 26 -1.17 2.50 -4.15
CA THR A 26 -0.84 3.63 -3.26
C THR A 26 0.42 3.35 -2.42
N SER A 27 1.31 4.34 -2.29
CA SER A 27 2.56 4.18 -1.54
C SER A 27 3.03 5.46 -0.86
N VAL A 28 3.75 5.28 0.26
CA VAL A 28 4.31 6.35 1.07
C VAL A 28 5.84 6.34 0.97
N LEU A 29 6.43 7.48 0.59
CA LEU A 29 7.88 7.64 0.45
C LEU A 29 8.49 8.32 1.69
N PHE A 30 9.39 7.61 2.36
CA PHE A 30 10.21 8.09 3.46
C PHE A 30 11.65 8.34 3.03
N ASN A 31 12.20 9.49 3.43
CA ASN A 31 13.61 9.81 3.26
C ASN A 31 14.30 9.70 4.62
N LEU A 32 15.16 8.70 4.77
CA LEU A 32 15.91 8.43 5.99
C LEU A 32 17.07 9.42 6.17
N LYS A 33 17.54 9.58 7.41
CA LYS A 33 18.64 10.51 7.75
C LYS A 33 19.97 10.16 7.07
N ASN A 34 20.18 8.89 6.75
CA ASN A 34 21.37 8.39 6.04
C ASN A 34 21.27 8.52 4.51
N GLY A 35 20.32 9.30 3.99
CA GLY A 35 20.11 9.50 2.55
C GLY A 35 19.37 8.37 1.83
N LYS A 36 19.08 7.24 2.51
CA LYS A 36 18.30 6.14 1.91
C LYS A 36 16.82 6.53 1.78
N LYS A 37 16.20 6.07 0.70
CA LYS A 37 14.76 6.24 0.43
C LYS A 37 14.05 4.90 0.66
N VAL A 38 12.93 4.93 1.35
CA VAL A 38 12.09 3.76 1.61
C VAL A 38 10.69 4.06 1.11
N THR A 39 10.19 3.21 0.21
CA THR A 39 8.83 3.28 -0.31
C THR A 39 8.01 2.15 0.32
N VAL A 40 6.94 2.50 1.02
CA VAL A 40 6.01 1.53 1.61
C VAL A 40 4.74 1.52 0.79
N GLY A 41 4.45 0.41 0.11
CA GLY A 41 3.21 0.24 -0.67
C GLY A 41 2.09 -0.35 0.17
N LYS A 42 0.86 0.12 -0.03
CA LYS A 42 -0.34 -0.39 0.68
C LYS A 42 -0.53 -1.89 0.46
N ALA A 43 -0.23 -2.41 -0.72
CA ALA A 43 -0.25 -3.85 -1.00
C ALA A 43 0.72 -4.67 -0.11
N LYS A 44 1.90 -4.13 0.23
CA LYS A 44 2.84 -4.80 1.14
C LYS A 44 2.33 -4.80 2.58
N ILE A 45 1.72 -3.70 3.01
CA ILE A 45 1.06 -3.60 4.32
C ILE A 45 -0.07 -4.64 4.40
N ARG A 46 -0.94 -4.70 3.38
CA ARG A 46 -2.03 -5.68 3.28
C ARG A 46 -1.55 -7.13 3.40
N LYS A 47 -0.39 -7.45 2.79
CA LYS A 47 0.19 -8.79 2.89
C LYS A 47 0.63 -9.13 4.31
N ILE A 48 1.18 -8.16 5.04
CA ILE A 48 1.61 -8.34 6.43
C ILE A 48 0.38 -8.48 7.35
N THR A 49 -0.61 -7.59 7.19
CA THR A 49 -1.82 -7.59 8.02
C THR A 49 -2.69 -8.82 7.81
N LYS A 50 -2.73 -9.39 6.60
CA LYS A 50 -3.35 -10.71 6.37
C LYS A 50 -2.75 -11.81 7.24
N GLY A 51 -1.41 -11.89 7.31
CA GLY A 51 -0.76 -12.86 8.19
C GLY A 51 -1.04 -12.61 9.68
N LEU A 52 -1.12 -11.35 10.09
CA LEU A 52 -1.51 -10.99 11.47
C LEU A 52 -2.96 -11.38 11.76
N ALA A 53 -3.86 -11.19 10.80
CA ALA A 53 -5.27 -11.53 10.94
C ALA A 53 -5.51 -13.04 11.00
N GLU A 54 -4.78 -13.82 10.21
CA GLU A 54 -4.79 -15.29 10.30
C GLU A 54 -4.34 -15.78 11.69
N ILE A 55 -3.31 -15.13 12.26
CA ILE A 55 -2.86 -15.41 13.63
C ILE A 55 -3.95 -15.05 14.64
N ALA A 56 -4.52 -13.84 14.55
CA ALA A 56 -5.59 -13.39 15.43
C ALA A 56 -6.82 -14.32 15.37
N PHE A 57 -7.20 -14.78 14.18
CA PHE A 57 -8.28 -15.75 14.00
C PHE A 57 -7.94 -17.09 14.66
N SER A 58 -6.71 -17.58 14.46
CA SER A 58 -6.23 -18.84 15.08
C SER A 58 -6.20 -18.78 16.61
N LEU A 59 -5.97 -17.58 17.18
CA LEU A 59 -6.00 -17.33 18.62
C LEU A 59 -7.43 -17.06 19.16
N GLY A 60 -8.43 -16.97 18.29
CA GLY A 60 -9.81 -16.63 18.66
C GLY A 60 -10.03 -15.15 19.00
N GLU A 61 -9.11 -14.27 18.62
CA GLU A 61 -9.17 -12.81 18.86
C GLU A 61 -10.04 -12.07 17.84
N THR A 62 -10.21 -12.63 16.64
CA THR A 62 -11.15 -12.14 15.62
C THR A 62 -11.95 -13.29 15.03
N ALA A 63 -13.22 -13.03 14.71
CA ALA A 63 -14.08 -13.96 13.96
C ALA A 63 -14.00 -13.75 12.44
N ASP A 64 -13.53 -12.57 12.00
CA ASP A 64 -13.37 -12.22 10.60
C ASP A 64 -11.93 -11.73 10.33
N PRO A 65 -11.06 -12.60 9.81
CA PRO A 65 -9.69 -12.23 9.50
C PRO A 65 -9.58 -11.30 8.28
N GLU A 66 -10.54 -11.30 7.34
CA GLU A 66 -10.46 -10.43 6.17
C GLU A 66 -10.75 -8.98 6.56
N GLU A 67 -11.85 -8.75 7.28
CA GLU A 67 -12.22 -7.42 7.78
C GLU A 67 -11.13 -6.88 8.72
N TYR A 68 -10.62 -7.72 9.61
CA TYR A 68 -9.54 -7.35 10.54
C TYR A 68 -8.25 -6.95 9.79
N ALA A 69 -7.86 -7.71 8.76
CA ALA A 69 -6.70 -7.38 7.95
C ALA A 69 -6.88 -6.05 7.19
N GLU A 70 -8.07 -5.78 6.66
CA GLU A 70 -8.36 -4.54 5.96
C GLU A 70 -8.33 -3.33 6.89
N SER A 71 -9.00 -3.42 8.04
CA SER A 71 -8.98 -2.38 9.08
C SER A 71 -7.54 -2.03 9.50
N LEU A 72 -6.72 -3.03 9.84
CA LEU A 72 -5.31 -2.83 10.18
C LEU A 72 -4.50 -2.22 9.02
N THR A 73 -4.81 -2.61 7.79
CA THR A 73 -4.10 -2.07 6.61
C THR A 73 -4.35 -0.58 6.48
N GLU A 74 -5.58 -0.13 6.68
CA GLU A 74 -5.97 1.26 6.59
C GLU A 74 -5.36 2.09 7.71
N GLU A 75 -5.44 1.61 8.94
CA GLU A 75 -4.88 2.29 10.12
C GLU A 75 -3.35 2.48 9.98
N ILE A 76 -2.63 1.43 9.57
CA ILE A 76 -1.17 1.52 9.38
C ILE A 76 -0.84 2.48 8.24
N TYR A 77 -1.58 2.41 7.12
CA TYR A 77 -1.33 3.28 5.97
C TYR A 77 -1.58 4.76 6.30
N GLU A 78 -2.67 5.06 7.00
CA GLU A 78 -3.00 6.42 7.46
C GLU A 78 -1.94 6.93 8.44
N SER A 79 -1.54 6.10 9.41
CA SER A 79 -0.47 6.42 10.36
C SER A 79 0.85 6.75 9.66
N MET A 80 1.20 6.00 8.61
CA MET A 80 2.38 6.28 7.79
C MET A 80 2.27 7.60 7.03
N ASN A 81 1.12 7.91 6.44
CA ASN A 81 0.90 9.20 5.78
C ASN A 81 1.04 10.36 6.77
N ALA A 82 0.39 10.27 7.93
CA ALA A 82 0.48 11.30 8.96
C ALA A 82 1.91 11.49 9.46
N ALA A 83 2.68 10.41 9.64
CA ALA A 83 4.09 10.47 10.00
C ALA A 83 4.92 11.17 8.91
N GLN A 84 4.67 10.83 7.65
CA GLN A 84 5.35 11.41 6.50
C GLN A 84 5.09 12.92 6.40
N GLU A 85 3.84 13.35 6.58
CA GLU A 85 3.48 14.76 6.60
C GLU A 85 4.16 15.53 7.72
N LYS A 86 4.17 14.97 8.94
CA LYS A 86 4.86 15.58 10.09
C LYS A 86 6.33 15.80 9.76
N ILE A 87 7.01 14.79 9.22
CA ILE A 87 8.42 14.87 8.81
C ILE A 87 8.63 15.97 7.75
N GLN A 88 7.74 16.07 6.75
CA GLN A 88 7.82 17.12 5.73
C GLN A 88 7.64 18.52 6.32
N LYS A 89 6.66 18.71 7.21
CA LYS A 89 6.39 19.98 7.89
C LYS A 89 7.60 20.43 8.73
N THR A 90 8.24 19.51 9.46
CA THR A 90 9.46 19.83 10.23
C THR A 90 10.63 20.23 9.35
N LYS A 91 10.78 19.65 8.15
CA LYS A 91 11.83 20.06 7.19
C LYS A 91 11.61 21.47 6.64
N LYS A 92 10.36 21.84 6.34
CA LYS A 92 10.03 23.18 5.80
C LYS A 92 10.30 24.30 6.81
N ARG A 93 10.10 24.08 8.10
CA ARG A 93 10.34 25.07 9.17
C ARG A 93 11.83 25.33 9.48
N LYS A 94 12.74 24.46 9.03
CA LYS A 94 14.19 24.57 9.25
C LYS A 94 14.94 25.19 8.06
N LYS A 95 14.21 25.59 7.02
CA LYS A 95 14.73 26.27 5.83
C LYS A 95 14.35 27.74 5.94
#